data_AF-A0A7S2AUB0-F1
#
_entry.id   AF-A0A7S2AUB0-F1
#
_cell.length_a   1.000
_cell.length_b   1.000
_cell.length_c   1.000
_cell.angle_alpha   90.00
_cell.angle_beta   90.00
_cell.angle_gamma   90.00
#
_symmetry.space_group_name_H-M   'P 1'
#
loop_
_entity.id
_entity.type
_entity.pdbx_description
1 polymer ?
#
loop_
_entity_poly.entity_id
_entity_poly.type
_entity_poly.pdbx_seq_one_letter_code
_entity_poly.pdbx_strand_id
1 'polypeptide(L)'
;ILVNAADNFTRDPENMSYIKVHIDEKEGCVSVENNGMSLPVEMHQEHQMHVPELVFGHLLTSDNYDDDEKKTTGGRNGYGAKLTNIFSSRFEIECGDKERQKRYHQTWEQNMRKKGQAKISAHKGESFTKVTFWPDLGRFGMKKLDKDICGLMARRCLDIAGTTPRKCKVSLNGKVLD
;
A
#
# COMPACT_ATOMS: atom_id res chain seq x y z
N ILE A 1 0.55 2.72 5.32
CA ILE A 1 -0.11 1.93 4.27
C ILE A 1 -1.61 2.17 4.21
N LEU A 2 -2.38 1.89 5.28
CA LEU A 2 -3.83 2.05 5.26
C LEU A 2 -4.32 3.47 4.91
N VAL A 3 -3.66 4.51 5.43
CA VAL A 3 -3.94 5.90 5.05
C VAL A 3 -3.62 6.18 3.58
N ASN A 4 -2.55 5.59 3.01
CA ASN A 4 -2.24 5.74 1.59
C ASN A 4 -3.36 5.14 0.71
N ALA A 5 -3.94 4.02 1.13
CA ALA A 5 -5.08 3.44 0.45
C ALA A 5 -6.30 4.38 0.53
N ALA A 6 -6.60 4.94 1.71
CA ALA A 6 -7.69 5.91 1.87
C ALA A 6 -7.46 7.21 1.08
N ASP A 7 -6.23 7.72 1.02
CA ASP A 7 -5.86 8.90 0.23
C ASP A 7 -6.12 8.70 -1.26
N ASN A 8 -6.04 7.46 -1.76
CA ASN A 8 -6.34 7.16 -3.16
C ASN A 8 -7.80 7.49 -3.52
N PHE A 9 -8.72 7.46 -2.55
CA PHE A 9 -10.09 7.89 -2.79
C PHE A 9 -10.18 9.39 -3.06
N THR A 10 -9.31 10.20 -2.44
CA THR A 10 -9.26 11.65 -2.73
C THR A 10 -8.72 11.90 -4.14
N ARG A 11 -7.80 11.05 -4.62
CA ARG A 11 -7.22 11.13 -5.96
C ARG A 11 -8.16 10.65 -7.05
N ASP A 12 -8.91 9.57 -6.78
CA ASP A 12 -9.83 8.95 -7.72
C ASP A 12 -11.16 8.60 -7.03
N PRO A 13 -11.96 9.63 -6.69
CA PRO A 13 -13.21 9.42 -5.98
C PRO A 13 -14.22 8.66 -6.84
N GLU A 14 -14.16 8.76 -8.16
CA GLU A 14 -15.18 8.17 -9.05
C GLU A 14 -15.03 6.66 -9.18
N ASN A 15 -13.79 6.15 -9.31
CA ASN A 15 -13.58 4.73 -9.59
C ASN A 15 -13.18 3.91 -8.35
N MET A 16 -12.67 4.54 -7.29
CA MET A 16 -12.31 3.81 -6.07
C MET A 16 -13.57 3.39 -5.28
N SER A 17 -13.72 2.07 -5.08
CA SER A 17 -14.90 1.47 -4.46
C SER A 17 -14.61 0.49 -3.33
N TYR A 18 -13.35 0.12 -3.09
CA TYR A 18 -13.01 -0.73 -1.94
C TYR A 18 -11.62 -0.51 -1.37
N ILE A 19 -11.48 -0.87 -0.09
CA ILE A 19 -10.22 -1.15 0.60
C ILE A 19 -10.36 -2.52 1.27
N LYS A 20 -9.46 -3.44 0.98
CA LYS A 20 -9.39 -4.76 1.63
C LYS A 20 -8.14 -4.81 2.50
N VAL A 21 -8.33 -5.20 3.75
CA VAL A 21 -7.26 -5.48 4.69
C VAL A 21 -7.32 -6.96 5.05
N HIS A 22 -6.17 -7.62 5.00
CA HIS A 22 -6.02 -8.98 5.50
C HIS A 22 -4.86 -8.98 6.51
N ILE A 23 -5.14 -9.42 7.73
CA ILE A 23 -4.16 -9.70 8.78
C ILE A 23 -4.07 -11.22 8.93
N ASP A 24 -2.92 -11.79 8.60
CA ASP A 24 -2.63 -13.20 8.78
C ASP A 24 -1.70 -13.39 9.99
N GLU A 25 -2.28 -13.83 11.11
CA GLU A 25 -1.55 -14.10 12.35
C GLU A 25 -0.57 -15.27 12.22
N LYS A 26 -0.86 -16.24 11.34
CA LYS A 26 -0.03 -17.45 11.18
C LYS A 26 1.21 -17.14 10.34
N GLU A 27 1.01 -16.45 9.22
CA GLU A 27 2.09 -16.02 8.35
C GLU A 27 2.79 -14.75 8.88
N GLY A 28 2.21 -14.09 9.88
CA GLY A 28 2.76 -12.88 10.50
C GLY A 28 2.78 -11.69 9.54
N CYS A 29 1.79 -11.59 8.64
CA CYS A 29 1.77 -10.59 7.59
C CYS A 29 0.47 -9.79 7.54
N VAL A 30 0.54 -8.62 6.92
CA VAL A 30 -0.60 -7.76 6.68
C VAL A 30 -0.60 -7.36 5.21
N SER A 31 -1.75 -7.48 4.55
CA SER A 31 -1.95 -6.92 3.22
C SER A 31 -3.06 -5.87 3.21
N VAL A 32 -2.85 -4.83 2.41
CA VAL A 32 -3.81 -3.76 2.16
C VAL A 32 -3.91 -3.58 0.65
N GLU A 33 -5.12 -3.71 0.12
CA GLU A 33 -5.44 -3.58 -1.30
C GLU A 33 -6.53 -2.52 -1.48
N ASN A 34 -6.37 -1.66 -2.48
CA ASN A 34 -7.42 -0.75 -2.93
C ASN A 34 -7.51 -0.77 -4.46
N ASN A 35 -8.71 -0.55 -4.99
CA ASN A 35 -8.90 -0.23 -6.40
C ASN A 35 -8.90 1.29 -6.64
N GLY A 36 -9.34 1.68 -7.83
CA GLY A 36 -9.20 3.01 -8.39
C GLY A 36 -7.86 3.13 -9.10
N MET A 37 -7.43 4.37 -9.31
CA MET A 37 -6.17 4.71 -9.94
C MET A 37 -5.01 3.96 -9.27
N SER A 38 -4.18 3.30 -10.08
CA SER A 38 -2.95 2.63 -9.66
C SER A 38 -1.74 3.49 -10.00
N LEU A 39 -0.57 3.15 -9.45
CA LEU A 39 0.68 3.71 -9.94
C LEU A 39 0.92 3.31 -11.41
N PRO A 40 1.48 4.21 -12.23
CA PRO A 40 1.78 3.92 -13.62
C PRO A 40 2.90 2.87 -13.72
N VAL A 41 2.68 1.80 -14.49
CA VAL A 41 3.69 0.75 -14.69
C VAL A 41 4.58 1.10 -15.88
N GLU A 42 5.46 2.08 -15.66
CA GLU A 42 6.41 2.59 -16.63
C GLU A 42 7.74 2.98 -15.98
N MET A 43 8.73 3.28 -16.82
CA MET A 43 10.05 3.73 -16.39
C MET A 43 10.02 5.24 -16.12
N HIS A 44 10.49 5.68 -14.96
CA HIS A 44 10.65 7.10 -14.66
C HIS A 44 11.87 7.65 -15.43
N GLN A 45 11.67 8.74 -16.19
CA GLN A 45 12.68 9.26 -17.12
C GLN A 45 13.98 9.68 -16.43
N GLU A 46 13.91 10.36 -15.27
CA GLU A 46 15.11 10.83 -14.57
C GLU A 46 15.78 9.73 -13.74
N HIS A 47 15.00 8.97 -12.98
CA HIS A 47 15.51 7.97 -12.04
C HIS A 47 15.84 6.61 -12.67
N GLN A 48 15.50 6.39 -13.95
CA GLN A 48 15.81 5.16 -14.70
C GLN A 48 15.38 3.88 -13.95
N MET A 49 14.24 3.95 -13.26
CA MET A 49 13.60 2.84 -12.55
C MET A 49 12.08 2.94 -12.67
N HIS A 50 11.38 1.84 -12.40
CA HIS A 50 9.92 1.83 -12.48
C HIS A 50 9.29 2.72 -11.40
N VAL A 51 8.18 3.39 -11.72
CA VAL A 51 7.49 4.29 -10.77
C VAL A 51 7.08 3.57 -9.46
N PRO A 52 6.53 2.34 -9.48
CA PRO A 52 6.30 1.59 -8.24
C PRO A 52 7.58 1.36 -7.42
N GLU A 53 8.70 1.07 -8.07
CA GLU A 53 10.00 0.91 -7.39
C GLU A 53 10.43 2.22 -6.72
N LEU A 54 10.31 3.35 -7.41
CA LEU A 54 10.66 4.66 -6.88
C LEU A 54 9.81 5.01 -5.64
N VAL A 55 8.49 4.81 -5.73
CA VAL A 55 7.53 5.20 -4.67
C VAL A 55 7.68 4.37 -3.40
N PHE A 56 8.02 3.07 -3.52
CA PHE A 56 8.10 2.13 -2.38
C PHE A 56 9.53 1.77 -1.96
N GLY A 57 10.52 2.02 -2.82
CA GLY A 57 11.92 1.60 -2.69
C GLY A 57 12.92 2.74 -2.46
N HIS A 58 12.50 4.01 -2.57
CA HIS A 58 13.37 5.17 -2.37
C HIS A 58 12.78 6.16 -1.38
N LEU A 59 13.60 6.61 -0.41
CA LEU A 59 13.19 7.65 0.54
C LEU A 59 12.97 8.98 -0.18
N LEU A 60 12.19 9.86 0.44
CA LEU A 60 11.90 11.19 -0.09
C LEU A 60 11.23 11.20 -1.47
N THR A 61 10.47 10.16 -1.82
CA THR A 61 9.64 10.13 -3.03
C THR A 61 8.17 10.36 -2.70
N SER A 62 7.56 11.38 -3.31
CA SER A 62 6.14 11.74 -3.14
C SER A 62 5.65 12.59 -4.31
N ASP A 63 4.39 12.43 -4.68
CA ASP A 63 3.69 13.34 -5.60
C ASP A 63 3.14 14.60 -4.88
N ASN A 64 3.36 14.69 -3.56
CA ASN A 64 2.75 15.72 -2.70
C ASN A 64 3.77 16.78 -2.24
N TYR A 65 4.86 17.00 -2.98
CA TYR A 65 5.86 18.04 -2.63
C TYR A 65 5.50 19.45 -3.10
N ASP A 66 4.56 19.56 -4.04
CA ASP A 66 4.08 20.87 -4.48
C ASP A 66 3.02 21.40 -3.50
N ASP A 67 3.47 22.29 -2.62
CA ASP A 67 2.66 22.96 -1.59
C ASP A 67 1.78 24.08 -2.15
N ASP A 68 1.93 24.46 -3.43
CA ASP A 68 1.06 25.46 -4.08
C ASP A 68 -0.34 24.88 -4.37
N GLU A 69 -0.47 23.55 -4.40
CA GLU A 69 -1.76 22.86 -4.48
C GLU A 69 -2.35 22.60 -3.08
N LYS A 70 -3.51 23.21 -2.79
CA LYS A 70 -4.29 22.90 -1.57
C LYS A 70 -4.81 21.46 -1.63
N LYS A 71 -4.05 20.52 -1.09
CA LYS A 71 -4.39 19.09 -1.03
C LYS A 71 -5.02 18.73 0.33
N THR A 72 -6.02 17.86 0.30
CA THR A 72 -6.70 17.32 1.49
C THR A 72 -6.25 15.89 1.84
N THR A 73 -5.12 15.44 1.31
CA THR A 73 -4.56 14.09 1.54
C THR A 73 -3.77 14.01 2.85
N GLY A 74 -3.75 12.83 3.47
CA GLY A 74 -3.02 12.58 4.72
C GLY A 74 -1.50 12.40 4.53
N GLY A 75 -1.07 11.88 3.38
CA GLY A 75 0.36 11.74 3.03
C GLY A 75 1.00 13.09 2.69
N ARG A 76 2.05 13.49 3.41
CA ARG A 76 2.78 14.75 3.17
C ARG A 76 4.23 14.54 2.79
N ASN A 77 4.97 13.86 3.66
CA ASN A 77 6.44 13.90 3.61
C ASN A 77 7.09 12.79 2.78
N GLY A 78 6.31 11.97 2.05
CA GLY A 78 6.89 10.89 1.24
C GLY A 78 7.60 9.78 2.01
N TYR A 79 7.36 9.58 3.31
CA TYR A 79 8.03 8.53 4.10
C TYR A 79 7.19 7.28 4.36
N GLY A 80 5.86 7.41 4.49
CA GLY A 80 5.03 6.40 5.14
C GLY A 80 5.17 4.97 4.60
N ALA A 81 5.16 4.80 3.28
CA ALA A 81 5.31 3.49 2.66
C ALA A 81 6.72 2.90 2.84
N LYS A 82 7.75 3.74 2.78
CA LYS A 82 9.15 3.33 2.96
C LYS A 82 9.44 2.97 4.41
N LEU A 83 8.87 3.68 5.38
CA LEU A 83 8.99 3.31 6.79
C LEU A 83 8.41 1.91 7.04
N THR A 84 7.25 1.59 6.45
CA THR A 84 6.73 0.21 6.51
C THR A 84 7.71 -0.79 5.91
N ASN A 85 8.29 -0.50 4.74
CA ASN A 85 9.30 -1.36 4.10
C ASN A 85 10.57 -1.55 4.97
N ILE A 86 11.13 -0.47 5.52
CA ILE A 86 12.28 -0.48 6.43
C ILE A 86 12.00 -1.33 7.68
N PHE A 87 10.81 -1.23 8.26
CA PHE A 87 10.44 -2.02 9.44
C PHE A 87 9.84 -3.39 9.12
N SER A 88 10.04 -3.89 7.89
CA SER A 88 9.59 -5.22 7.46
C SER A 88 10.76 -6.15 7.15
N SER A 89 10.60 -7.42 7.48
CA SER A 89 11.51 -8.49 7.03
C SER A 89 11.32 -8.80 5.54
N ARG A 90 10.08 -8.68 5.07
CA ARG A 90 9.66 -8.77 3.65
C ARG A 90 8.57 -7.75 3.36
N PHE A 91 8.64 -7.10 2.20
CA PHE A 91 7.66 -6.14 1.72
C PHE A 91 7.39 -6.39 0.24
N GLU A 92 6.13 -6.37 -0.17
CA GLU A 92 5.72 -6.65 -1.54
C GLU A 92 4.75 -5.59 -2.02
N ILE A 93 4.96 -5.17 -3.26
CA ILE A 93 4.01 -4.37 -4.02
C ILE A 93 3.52 -5.18 -5.19
N GLU A 94 2.21 -5.15 -5.39
CA GLU A 94 1.57 -5.61 -6.61
C GLU A 94 0.61 -4.53 -7.09
N CYS A 95 0.68 -4.15 -8.36
CA CYS A 95 -0.32 -3.27 -8.96
C CYS A 95 -0.71 -3.73 -10.36
N GLY A 96 -1.98 -3.53 -10.69
CA GLY A 96 -2.49 -3.64 -12.05
C GLY A 96 -2.74 -2.24 -12.60
N ASP A 97 -2.13 -1.92 -13.73
CA ASP A 97 -2.34 -0.67 -14.47
C ASP A 97 -3.18 -0.98 -15.71
N LYS A 98 -4.45 -0.60 -15.66
CA LYS A 98 -5.41 -0.78 -16.75
C LYS A 98 -5.06 0.05 -17.98
N GLU A 99 -4.52 1.25 -17.83
CA GLU A 99 -4.19 2.11 -18.98
C GLU A 99 -3.06 1.52 -19.81
N ARG A 100 -2.02 1.02 -19.14
CA ARG A 100 -0.83 0.43 -19.81
C ARG A 100 -0.96 -1.08 -20.02
N GLN A 101 -2.05 -1.69 -19.54
CA GLN A 101 -2.30 -3.14 -19.61
C GLN A 101 -1.15 -3.97 -19.01
N LYS A 102 -0.59 -3.50 -17.89
CA LYS A 102 0.56 -4.13 -17.21
C LYS A 102 0.26 -4.44 -15.76
N ARG A 103 0.70 -5.61 -15.30
CA ARG A 103 0.76 -5.98 -13.88
C ARG A 103 2.21 -5.93 -13.46
N TYR A 104 2.45 -5.31 -12.31
CA TYR A 104 3.75 -5.16 -11.70
C TYR A 104 3.77 -5.91 -10.37
N HIS A 105 4.89 -6.58 -10.09
CA HIS A 105 5.16 -7.18 -8.79
C HIS A 105 6.64 -6.99 -8.43
N GLN A 106 6.92 -6.49 -7.22
CA GLN A 106 8.29 -6.41 -6.69
C GLN A 106 8.31 -6.68 -5.19
N THR A 107 9.40 -7.30 -4.74
CA THR A 107 9.64 -7.66 -3.34
C THR A 107 10.90 -6.96 -2.83
N TRP A 108 10.88 -6.54 -1.58
CA TRP A 108 12.05 -6.15 -0.79
C TRP A 108 12.16 -7.04 0.43
N GLU A 109 13.39 -7.28 0.86
CA GLU A 109 13.74 -8.08 2.03
C GLU A 109 14.75 -7.33 2.88
N GLN A 110 14.93 -7.81 4.12
CA GLN A 110 15.97 -7.32 5.03
C GLN A 110 15.88 -5.81 5.28
N ASN A 111 14.72 -5.33 5.73
CA ASN A 111 14.53 -3.93 6.09
C ASN A 111 14.80 -2.99 4.90
N MET A 112 14.23 -3.32 3.73
CA MET A 112 14.39 -2.58 2.47
C MET A 112 15.80 -2.64 1.85
N ARG A 113 16.78 -3.32 2.47
CA ARG A 113 18.18 -3.37 1.98
C ARG A 113 18.36 -4.25 0.76
N LYS A 114 17.56 -5.31 0.64
CA LYS A 114 17.62 -6.25 -0.49
C LYS A 114 16.41 -6.04 -1.37
N LYS A 115 16.62 -5.43 -2.54
CA LYS A 115 15.60 -5.23 -3.57
C LYS A 115 15.57 -6.43 -4.52
N GLY A 116 14.39 -7.02 -4.72
CA GLY A 116 14.14 -8.04 -5.74
C GLY A 116 13.90 -7.42 -7.13
N GLN A 117 14.05 -8.23 -8.18
CA GLN A 117 13.76 -7.78 -9.54
C GLN A 117 12.25 -7.60 -9.74
N ALA A 118 11.87 -6.50 -10.39
CA ALA A 118 10.49 -6.26 -10.81
C ALA A 118 10.05 -7.32 -11.83
N LYS A 119 8.88 -7.91 -11.61
CA LYS A 119 8.21 -8.80 -12.56
C LYS A 119 7.07 -8.03 -13.20
N ILE A 120 7.09 -7.94 -14.53
CA ILE A 120 6.06 -7.25 -15.32
C ILE A 120 5.41 -8.26 -16.26
N SER A 121 4.08 -8.30 -16.25
CA SER A 121 3.28 -9.16 -17.12
C SER A 121 2.08 -8.40 -17.68
N ALA A 122 1.36 -8.99 -18.64
CA ALA A 122 0.14 -8.39 -19.17
C ALA A 122 -0.98 -8.38 -18.11
N HIS A 123 -1.76 -7.29 -18.08
CA HIS A 123 -2.93 -7.12 -17.22
C HIS A 123 -4.14 -6.70 -18.05
N LYS A 124 -5.26 -7.41 -17.88
CA LYS A 124 -6.53 -7.12 -18.57
C LYS A 124 -7.66 -6.74 -17.60
N GLY A 125 -7.36 -6.63 -16.31
CA GLY A 125 -8.34 -6.33 -15.27
C GLY A 125 -8.41 -4.84 -14.94
N GLU A 126 -9.22 -4.52 -13.93
CA GLU A 126 -9.29 -3.18 -13.35
C GLU A 126 -7.99 -2.81 -12.62
N SER A 127 -7.78 -1.51 -12.44
CA SER A 127 -6.64 -0.99 -11.71
C SER A 127 -6.75 -1.30 -10.22
N PHE A 128 -5.62 -1.67 -9.61
CA PHE A 128 -5.52 -1.89 -8.18
C PHE A 128 -4.09 -1.70 -7.70
N THR A 129 -3.93 -1.44 -6.40
CA THR A 129 -2.65 -1.47 -5.70
C THR A 129 -2.81 -2.33 -4.46
N LYS A 130 -1.91 -3.29 -4.28
CA LYS A 130 -1.83 -4.19 -3.13
C LYS A 130 -0.43 -4.13 -2.53
N VAL A 131 -0.36 -3.78 -1.25
CA VAL A 131 0.85 -3.85 -0.44
C VAL A 131 0.72 -5.01 0.52
N THR A 132 1.69 -5.92 0.54
CA THR A 132 1.80 -6.97 1.57
C THR A 132 3.11 -6.79 2.32
N PHE A 133 3.10 -6.84 3.65
CA PHE A 133 4.30 -6.70 4.45
C PHE A 133 4.33 -7.65 5.64
N TRP A 134 5.53 -8.10 5.97
CA TRP A 134 5.85 -8.92 7.13
C TRP A 134 6.67 -8.06 8.08
N PRO A 135 6.08 -7.54 9.16
CA PRO A 135 6.82 -6.72 10.12
C PRO A 135 8.05 -7.46 10.65
N ASP A 136 9.15 -6.74 10.82
CA ASP A 136 10.33 -7.25 11.52
C ASP A 136 10.06 -7.24 13.02
N LEU A 137 9.30 -8.23 13.49
CA LEU A 137 8.80 -8.32 14.87
C LEU A 137 9.93 -8.30 15.91
N GLY A 138 11.11 -8.80 15.56
CA GLY A 138 12.29 -8.76 16.43
C GLY A 138 12.69 -7.33 16.81
N ARG A 139 12.57 -6.36 15.88
CA ARG A 139 12.83 -4.93 16.14
C ARG A 139 11.82 -4.30 17.09
N PHE A 140 10.64 -4.90 17.20
CA PHE A 140 9.57 -4.46 18.10
C PHE A 140 9.55 -5.24 19.42
N GLY A 141 10.52 -6.15 19.65
CA GLY A 141 10.51 -7.02 20.84
C GLY A 141 9.39 -8.05 20.83
N MET A 142 8.82 -8.35 19.66
CA MET A 142 7.68 -9.25 19.48
C MET A 142 8.11 -10.55 18.82
N LYS A 143 7.37 -11.63 19.09
CA LYS A 143 7.59 -12.94 18.46
C LYS A 143 6.55 -13.28 17.40
N LYS A 144 5.35 -12.71 17.51
CA LYS A 144 4.21 -12.93 16.62
C LYS A 144 3.30 -11.71 16.64
N LEU A 145 2.39 -11.64 15.68
CA LEU A 145 1.21 -10.78 15.78
C LEU A 145 0.27 -11.42 16.81
N ASP A 146 0.22 -10.87 18.01
CA ASP A 146 -0.70 -11.32 19.05
C ASP A 146 -2.08 -10.66 18.93
N LYS A 147 -3.01 -11.13 19.76
CA LYS A 147 -4.39 -10.65 19.74
C LYS A 147 -4.52 -9.16 20.01
N ASP A 148 -3.62 -8.59 20.81
CA ASP A 148 -3.70 -7.18 21.20
C ASP A 148 -3.33 -6.28 20.02
N ILE A 149 -2.21 -6.59 19.34
CA ILE A 149 -1.83 -5.81 18.16
C ILE A 149 -2.81 -6.03 17.00
N CYS A 150 -3.31 -7.26 16.81
CA CYS A 150 -4.32 -7.55 15.79
C CYS A 150 -5.63 -6.82 16.09
N GLY A 151 -6.06 -6.78 17.35
CA GLY A 151 -7.23 -6.01 17.79
C GLY A 151 -7.06 -4.50 17.55
N LEU A 152 -5.87 -3.96 17.81
CA LEU A 152 -5.55 -2.56 17.54
C LEU A 152 -5.60 -2.24 16.04
N MET A 153 -5.01 -3.10 15.20
CA MET A 153 -5.06 -2.97 13.74
C MET A 153 -6.49 -3.09 13.21
N ALA A 154 -7.28 -4.02 13.75
CA ALA A 154 -8.68 -4.20 13.39
C ALA A 154 -9.52 -2.96 13.72
N ARG A 155 -9.34 -2.39 14.92
CA ARG A 155 -9.96 -1.11 15.29
C ARG A 155 -9.56 0.00 14.32
N ARG A 156 -8.30 0.06 13.89
CA ARG A 156 -7.87 1.06 12.92
C ARG A 156 -8.51 0.88 11.54
N CYS A 157 -8.87 -0.34 11.17
CA CYS A 157 -9.67 -0.59 9.96
C CYS A 157 -11.11 -0.07 10.12
N LEU A 158 -11.71 -0.20 11.31
CA LEU A 158 -13.02 0.40 11.62
C LEU A 158 -12.97 1.93 11.53
N ASP A 159 -11.92 2.57 12.06
CA ASP A 159 -11.76 4.02 11.95
C ASP A 159 -11.80 4.46 10.47
N ILE A 160 -11.10 3.74 9.60
CA ILE A 160 -11.04 4.05 8.17
C ILE A 160 -12.38 3.77 7.49
N ALA A 161 -13.10 2.72 7.88
CA ALA A 161 -14.47 2.49 7.41
C ALA A 161 -15.41 3.65 7.79
N GLY A 162 -15.27 4.21 9.00
CA GLY A 162 -16.07 5.33 9.47
C GLY A 162 -15.72 6.69 8.84
N THR A 163 -14.45 6.88 8.43
CA THR A 163 -14.00 8.16 7.84
C THR A 163 -13.98 8.18 6.31
N THR A 164 -14.01 7.01 5.66
CA THR A 164 -14.05 6.92 4.20
C THR A 164 -15.50 7.03 3.71
N PRO A 165 -15.79 7.67 2.56
CA PRO A 165 -17.16 7.78 2.08
C PRO A 165 -17.84 6.44 1.87
N ARG A 166 -19.15 6.36 2.18
CA ARG A 166 -19.95 5.12 2.21
C ARG A 166 -19.91 4.26 0.94
N LYS A 167 -19.57 4.86 -0.21
CA LYS A 167 -19.43 4.16 -1.49
C LYS A 167 -18.17 3.29 -1.57
N CYS A 168 -17.14 3.59 -0.79
CA CYS A 168 -15.95 2.79 -0.67
C CYS A 168 -16.11 1.79 0.47
N LYS A 169 -16.16 0.49 0.14
CA LYS A 169 -16.34 -0.58 1.13
C LYS A 169 -15.00 -0.99 1.72
N VAL A 170 -14.88 -0.90 3.04
CA VAL A 170 -13.70 -1.37 3.78
C VAL A 170 -13.98 -2.76 4.33
N SER A 171 -13.10 -3.73 4.09
CA SER A 171 -13.24 -5.08 4.61
C SER A 171 -11.99 -5.54 5.35
N LEU A 172 -12.17 -6.30 6.43
CA LEU A 172 -11.11 -6.95 7.19
C LEU A 172 -11.29 -8.48 7.14
N ASN A 173 -10.28 -9.20 6.68
CA ASN A 173 -10.27 -10.67 6.56
C ASN A 173 -11.52 -11.20 5.83
N GLY A 174 -11.95 -10.50 4.77
CA GLY A 174 -13.11 -10.85 3.95
C GLY A 174 -14.46 -10.37 4.49
N LYS A 175 -14.53 -9.85 5.72
CA LYS A 175 -15.77 -9.28 6.28
C LYS A 175 -15.81 -7.77 6.05
N VAL A 176 -16.88 -7.28 5.42
CA VAL A 176 -17.14 -5.84 5.30
C VAL A 176 -17.36 -5.25 6.69
N LEU A 177 -16.74 -4.11 6.94
CA LEU A 177 -16.87 -3.34 8.16
C LEU A 177 -17.99 -2.31 7.95
N ASP A 178 -18.96 -2.32 8.86
CA ASP A 178 -20.12 -1.41 8.89
C ASP A 178 -20.07 -0.50 10.12
#